data_AF-A0A1M5SIM7-F1
#
_entry.id   AF-A0A1M5SIM7-F1
#
_cell.length_a   1.000
_cell.length_b   1.000
_cell.length_c   1.000
_cell.angle_alpha   90.00
_cell.angle_beta   90.00
_cell.angle_gamma   90.00
#
_symmetry.space_group_name_H-M   'P 1'
#
loop_
_entity.id
_entity.type
_entity.pdbx_description
1 polymer ?
#
loop_
_entity_poly.entity_id
_entity_poly.type
_entity_poly.pdbx_seq_one_letter_code
_entity_poly.pdbx_strand_id
1 'polypeptide(L)'
;MEICQSSAADKPGRERLPDRRACETVAFEHRGADFTMTAGHYADGRVGEIFINAGHANSALDALASDAAIAISFALQHGADLAAMRSAMKRNSQGEPTSPIGEALDRITP
;
A
#
# COMPACT_ATOMS: atom_id res chain seq x y z
N MET A 1 30.46 7.75 -21.31
CA MET A 1 29.29 7.60 -20.44
C MET A 1 28.65 6.27 -20.80
N GLU A 2 29.03 5.20 -20.11
CA GLU A 2 28.39 3.89 -20.28
C GLU A 2 26.98 3.96 -19.68
N ILE A 3 26.00 3.68 -20.54
CA ILE A 3 24.63 3.46 -20.11
C ILE A 3 24.63 2.07 -19.49
N CYS A 4 24.49 2.01 -18.17
CA CYS A 4 24.30 0.75 -17.44
C CYS A 4 22.95 0.18 -17.91
N GLN A 5 22.99 -0.81 -18.80
CA GLN A 5 21.83 -1.57 -19.21
C GLN A 5 21.36 -2.39 -17.99
N SER A 6 20.28 -1.97 -17.34
CA SER A 6 19.55 -2.83 -16.42
C SER A 6 18.99 -3.99 -17.23
N SER A 7 19.62 -5.16 -17.12
CA SER A 7 19.08 -6.43 -17.63
C SER A 7 17.62 -6.54 -17.19
N ALA A 8 16.71 -6.73 -18.15
CA ALA A 8 15.32 -7.05 -17.90
C ALA A 8 15.25 -8.48 -17.33
N ALA A 9 15.61 -8.62 -16.05
CA ALA A 9 15.38 -9.83 -15.29
C ALA A 9 13.88 -10.14 -15.36
N ASP A 10 13.57 -11.41 -15.67
CA ASP A 10 12.27 -12.05 -15.58
C ASP A 10 11.46 -11.45 -14.42
N LYS A 11 10.54 -10.52 -14.73
CA LYS A 11 9.65 -10.00 -13.70
C LYS A 11 8.80 -11.20 -13.31
N PRO A 12 8.89 -11.71 -12.07
CA PRO A 12 8.02 -12.80 -11.67
C PRO A 12 6.60 -12.36 -11.99
N GLY A 13 5.88 -13.20 -12.74
CA GLY A 13 4.49 -12.93 -13.08
C GLY A 13 3.70 -12.62 -11.82
N ARG A 14 2.62 -11.85 -11.96
CA ARG A 14 1.78 -11.41 -10.84
C ARG A 14 1.48 -12.56 -9.87
N GLU A 15 1.99 -12.47 -8.64
CA GLU A 15 1.67 -13.36 -7.53
C GLU A 15 0.27 -12.97 -7.02
N ARG A 16 -0.75 -13.74 -7.38
CA ARG A 16 -2.12 -13.47 -6.92
C ARG A 16 -2.34 -14.08 -5.55
N LEU A 17 -3.05 -13.37 -4.68
CA LEU A 17 -3.49 -13.91 -3.41
C LEU A 17 -4.66 -14.90 -3.62
N PRO A 18 -4.76 -15.96 -2.80
CA PRO A 18 -5.90 -16.88 -2.84
C PRO A 18 -7.19 -16.18 -2.37
N ASP A 19 -8.34 -16.71 -2.80
CA ASP A 19 -9.66 -16.18 -2.43
C ASP A 19 -9.89 -16.12 -0.91
N ARG A 20 -9.30 -17.05 -0.17
CA ARG A 20 -9.27 -17.06 1.30
C ARG A 20 -7.85 -16.81 1.79
N ARG A 21 -7.69 -15.77 2.58
CA ARG A 21 -6.41 -15.28 3.09
C ARG A 21 -6.59 -14.61 4.45
N ALA A 22 -5.51 -14.49 5.21
CA ALA A 22 -5.53 -13.74 6.45
C ALA A 22 -5.63 -12.24 6.13
N CYS A 23 -6.60 -11.57 6.73
CA CYS A 23 -6.78 -10.13 6.60
C CYS A 23 -6.88 -9.48 7.96
N GLU A 24 -6.33 -8.27 8.08
CA GLU A 24 -6.53 -7.40 9.23
C GLU A 24 -7.21 -6.11 8.76
N THR A 25 -8.16 -5.61 9.55
CA THR A 25 -8.85 -4.37 9.27
C THR A 25 -8.65 -3.42 10.43
N VAL A 26 -8.24 -2.18 10.13
CA VAL A 26 -8.04 -1.12 11.12
C VAL A 26 -8.73 0.16 10.67
N ALA A 27 -9.38 0.84 11.60
CA ALA A 27 -9.88 2.19 11.40
C ALA A 27 -8.84 3.19 11.93
N PHE A 28 -8.66 4.30 11.22
CA PHE A 28 -7.78 5.38 11.64
C PHE A 28 -8.32 6.72 11.13
N GLU A 29 -7.87 7.80 11.76
CA GLU A 29 -8.17 9.16 11.33
C GLU A 29 -6.88 9.79 10.78
N HIS A 30 -7.00 10.54 9.67
CA HIS A 30 -5.91 11.31 9.11
C HIS A 30 -6.40 12.69 8.67
N ARG A 31 -5.95 13.73 9.39
CA ARG A 31 -6.24 15.15 9.11
C ARG A 31 -7.73 15.48 9.09
N GLY A 32 -8.48 14.94 10.04
CA GLY A 32 -9.91 15.15 10.24
C GLY A 32 -10.80 14.30 9.34
N ALA A 33 -10.24 13.33 8.61
CA ALA A 33 -10.99 12.38 7.80
C ALA A 33 -10.78 10.96 8.31
N ASP A 34 -11.88 10.22 8.45
CA ASP A 34 -11.86 8.82 8.86
C ASP A 34 -11.52 7.91 7.67
N PHE A 35 -10.72 6.89 7.94
CA PHE A 35 -10.33 5.88 6.98
C PHE A 35 -10.47 4.48 7.59
N THR A 36 -10.80 3.51 6.75
CA THR A 36 -10.71 2.10 7.08
C THR A 36 -9.75 1.45 6.11
N MET A 37 -8.72 0.79 6.64
CA MET A 37 -7.79 -0.01 5.86
C MET A 37 -8.02 -1.50 6.13
N THR A 38 -7.90 -2.32 5.09
CA THR A 38 -7.76 -3.76 5.22
C THR A 38 -6.48 -4.22 4.54
N ALA A 39 -5.61 -4.95 5.24
CA ALA A 39 -4.41 -5.55 4.67
C ALA A 39 -4.60 -7.07 4.54
N GLY A 40 -4.32 -7.60 3.35
CA GLY A 40 -4.38 -9.02 3.02
C GLY A 40 -2.98 -9.63 2.96
N HIS A 41 -2.82 -10.81 3.55
CA HIS A 41 -1.52 -11.46 3.68
C HIS A 41 -1.43 -12.74 2.85
N TYR A 42 -0.23 -13.02 2.36
CA TYR A 42 0.14 -14.34 1.85
C TYR A 42 0.25 -15.34 3.00
N ALA A 43 0.30 -16.64 2.66
CA ALA A 43 0.42 -17.71 3.65
C ALA A 43 1.73 -17.66 4.46
N ASP A 44 2.76 -16.99 3.94
CA ASP A 44 4.04 -16.75 4.61
C ASP A 44 4.04 -15.51 5.53
N GLY A 45 2.92 -14.80 5.63
CA GLY A 45 2.76 -13.60 6.45
C GLY A 45 3.18 -12.29 5.76
N ARG A 46 3.71 -12.32 4.54
CA ARG A 46 3.96 -11.08 3.78
C ARG A 46 2.64 -10.39 3.46
N VAL A 47 2.60 -9.05 3.56
CA VAL A 47 1.46 -8.26 3.07
C VAL A 47 1.47 -8.32 1.53
N GLY A 48 0.36 -8.77 0.95
CA GLY A 48 0.20 -8.87 -0.50
C GLY A 48 -0.70 -7.81 -1.11
N GLU A 49 -1.56 -7.19 -0.31
CA GLU A 49 -2.46 -6.14 -0.76
C GLU A 49 -2.98 -5.29 0.41
N ILE A 50 -3.38 -4.07 0.08
CA ILE A 50 -4.05 -3.15 0.98
C ILE A 50 -5.28 -2.55 0.27
N PHE A 51 -6.36 -2.37 1.01
CA PHE A 51 -7.55 -1.64 0.59
C PHE A 51 -7.79 -0.52 1.57
N ILE A 52 -8.14 0.66 1.08
CA ILE A 52 -8.41 1.82 1.92
C ILE A 52 -9.66 2.51 1.40
N ASN A 53 -10.59 2.79 2.30
CA ASN A 53 -11.76 3.61 2.04
C ASN A 53 -11.81 4.78 3.01
N ALA A 54 -12.25 5.94 2.55
CA ALA A 54 -12.56 7.08 3.39
C ALA A 54 -14.00 7.01 3.91
N GLY A 55 -14.30 7.69 5.02
CA GLY A 55 -15.61 7.64 5.68
C GLY A 55 -16.78 8.07 4.80
N HIS A 56 -16.54 8.92 3.80
CA HIS A 56 -17.51 9.26 2.77
C HIS A 56 -17.20 8.51 1.47
N ALA A 57 -17.84 7.35 1.31
CA ALA A 57 -17.72 6.51 0.13
C ALA A 57 -18.03 7.30 -1.16
N ASN A 58 -17.28 7.02 -2.21
CA ASN A 58 -17.36 7.66 -3.53
C ASN A 58 -17.07 9.17 -3.55
N SER A 59 -16.51 9.72 -2.47
CA SER A 59 -15.94 11.07 -2.49
C SER A 59 -14.62 11.09 -3.29
N ALA A 60 -14.17 12.26 -3.72
CA ALA A 60 -12.88 12.39 -4.39
C ALA A 60 -11.71 11.87 -3.52
N LEU A 61 -11.79 12.07 -2.21
CA LEU A 61 -10.79 11.56 -1.27
C LEU A 61 -10.83 10.04 -1.16
N ASP A 62 -12.03 9.44 -1.07
CA ASP A 62 -12.22 7.99 -1.07
C ASP A 62 -11.69 7.34 -2.35
N ALA A 63 -12.00 7.93 -3.51
CA ALA A 63 -11.54 7.44 -4.81
C ALA A 63 -10.00 7.48 -4.90
N LEU A 64 -9.38 8.61 -4.55
CA LEU A 64 -7.92 8.75 -4.60
C LEU A 64 -7.22 7.81 -3.60
N ALA A 65 -7.77 7.61 -2.40
CA ALA A 65 -7.22 6.68 -1.43
C ALA A 65 -7.37 5.22 -1.90
N SER A 66 -8.53 4.86 -2.43
CA SER A 66 -8.82 3.53 -2.98
C SER A 66 -7.90 3.21 -4.16
N ASP A 67 -7.77 4.12 -5.12
CA ASP A 67 -6.93 3.94 -6.31
C ASP A 67 -5.45 3.79 -5.94
N ALA A 68 -4.96 4.58 -4.99
CA ALA A 68 -3.59 4.45 -4.51
C ALA A 68 -3.37 3.11 -3.79
N ALA A 69 -4.33 2.65 -2.98
CA ALA A 69 -4.27 1.34 -2.32
C ALA A 69 -4.28 0.19 -3.35
N ILE A 70 -5.08 0.30 -4.42
CA ILE A 70 -5.10 -0.66 -5.53
C ILE A 70 -3.74 -0.67 -6.26
N ALA A 71 -3.16 0.51 -6.53
CA ALA A 71 -1.85 0.60 -7.19
C ALA A 71 -0.74 -0.04 -6.34
N ILE A 72 -0.75 0.17 -5.02
CA ILE A 72 0.20 -0.47 -4.09
C ILE A 72 -0.02 -1.97 -4.07
N SER A 73 -1.27 -2.44 -3.97
CA SER A 73 -1.58 -3.87 -4.02
C SER A 73 -1.07 -4.52 -5.31
N PHE A 74 -1.26 -3.84 -6.44
CA PHE A 74 -0.72 -4.31 -7.71
C PHE A 74 0.81 -4.37 -7.69
N ALA A 75 1.48 -3.36 -7.11
CA ALA A 75 2.94 -3.35 -6.98
C ALA A 75 3.45 -4.49 -6.08
N LEU A 76 2.83 -4.73 -4.92
CA LEU A 76 3.17 -5.82 -4.01
C LEU A 76 3.06 -7.18 -4.69
N GLN A 77 2.02 -7.39 -5.49
CA GLN A 77 1.81 -8.61 -6.27
C GLN A 77 2.84 -8.80 -7.40
N HIS A 78 3.63 -7.77 -7.72
CA HIS A 78 4.77 -7.84 -8.65
C HIS A 78 6.12 -7.77 -7.92
N GLY A 79 6.14 -8.03 -6.61
CA GLY A 79 7.36 -8.10 -5.82
C GLY A 79 7.95 -6.74 -5.41
N ALA A 80 7.16 -5.66 -5.45
CA ALA A 80 7.59 -4.39 -4.88
C ALA A 80 7.84 -4.53 -3.37
N ASP A 81 8.92 -3.91 -2.90
CA ASP A 81 9.24 -3.90 -1.47
C ASP A 81 8.35 -2.89 -0.72
N LEU A 82 7.60 -3.40 0.26
CA LEU A 82 6.73 -2.62 1.12
C LEU A 82 7.49 -1.53 1.90
N ALA A 83 8.69 -1.85 2.41
CA ALA A 83 9.48 -0.91 3.19
C ALA A 83 10.00 0.24 2.31
N ALA A 84 10.43 -0.06 1.08
CA ALA A 84 10.78 0.94 0.09
C ALA A 84 9.59 1.86 -0.26
N MET A 85 8.40 1.30 -0.48
CA MET A 85 7.20 2.12 -0.75
C MET A 85 6.83 3.01 0.43
N ARG A 86 6.88 2.48 1.66
CA ARG A 86 6.64 3.24 2.90
C ARG A 86 7.61 4.42 3.05
N SER A 87 8.88 4.23 2.73
CA SER A 87 9.88 5.29 2.80
C SER A 87 9.74 6.33 1.69
N ALA A 88 9.23 5.92 0.52
CA ALA A 88 8.96 6.82 -0.61
C ALA A 88 7.69 7.68 -0.43
N MET A 89 6.79 7.34 0.50
CA MET A 89 5.59 8.13 0.75
C MET A 89 5.92 9.53 1.26
N LYS A 90 5.09 10.50 0.87
CA LYS A 90 5.29 11.92 1.20
C LYS A 90 5.18 12.16 2.71
N ARG A 91 6.25 12.68 3.30
CA ARG A 91 6.35 13.03 4.72
C ARG A 91 6.56 14.54 4.91
N ASN A 92 6.19 15.04 6.09
CA ASN A 92 6.48 16.42 6.48
C ASN A 92 7.93 16.54 6.99
N SER A 93 8.34 17.74 7.43
CA SER A 93 9.69 17.98 7.98
C SER A 93 9.96 17.24 9.30
N GLN A 94 8.91 16.73 9.97
CA GLN A 94 9.00 15.96 11.20
C GLN A 94 9.02 14.44 10.94
N GLY A 95 8.96 14.01 9.68
CA GLY A 95 8.94 12.59 9.29
C GLY A 95 7.56 11.93 9.32
N GLU A 96 6.52 12.68 9.66
CA GLU A 96 5.15 12.16 9.73
C GLU A 96 4.55 12.03 8.32
N PRO A 97 3.74 10.98 8.07
CA PRO A 97 3.07 10.81 6.80
C PRO A 97 2.11 11.97 6.53
N THR A 98 2.09 12.47 5.29
CA THR A 98 1.16 13.54 4.89
C THR A 98 -0.06 13.01 4.15
N SER A 99 -0.01 11.77 3.67
CA SER A 99 -1.09 11.08 3.00
C SER A 99 -1.69 9.98 3.88
N PRO A 100 -2.99 9.66 3.72
CA PRO A 100 -3.62 8.55 4.43
C PRO A 100 -2.97 7.21 4.06
N ILE A 101 -2.40 7.10 2.85
CA ILE A 101 -1.64 5.94 2.42
C ILE A 101 -0.35 5.77 3.24
N GLY A 102 0.41 6.86 3.44
CA GLY A 102 1.63 6.79 4.25
C GLY A 102 1.33 6.38 5.70
N GLU A 103 0.27 6.95 6.26
CA GLU A 103 -0.24 6.62 7.60
C GLU A 103 -0.67 5.14 7.69
N ALA A 104 -1.39 4.64 6.69
CA ALA A 104 -1.79 3.25 6.59
C ALA A 104 -0.57 2.30 6.51
N LEU A 105 0.44 2.61 5.68
CA LEU A 105 1.65 1.81 5.56
C LEU A 105 2.49 1.78 6.85
N ASP A 106 2.48 2.87 7.63
CA ASP A 106 3.15 2.94 8.92
C ASP A 106 2.49 2.02 9.97
N ARG A 107 1.23 1.59 9.77
CA ARG A 107 0.47 0.75 10.71
C ARG A 107 0.58 -0.76 10.47
N ILE A 108 0.86 -1.19 9.23
CA ILE A 108 0.99 -2.60 8.84
C ILE A 108 2.41 -3.14 8.98
N THR A 109 3.38 -2.28 9.27
CA THR A 109 4.78 -2.69 9.43
C THR A 109 5.11 -2.75 10.92
N PRO A 110 5.66 -3.87 11.44
CA PRO A 110 6.17 -3.93 12.81
C PRO A 110 7.40 -3.03 13.05
#